data_AF-A0A6I1ZNL0-F1
#
_entry.id   AF-A0A6I1ZNL0-F1
#
_cell.length_a   1.000
_cell.length_b   1.000
_cell.length_c   1.000
_cell.angle_alpha   90.00
_cell.angle_beta   90.00
_cell.angle_gamma   90.00
#
_symmetry.space_group_name_H-M   'P 1'
#
loop_
_entity.id
_entity.type
_entity.pdbx_description
1 polymer ?
#
loop_
_entity_poly.entity_id
_entity_poly.type
_entity_poly.pdbx_seq_one_letter_code
_entity_poly.pdbx_strand_id
1 'polypeptide(L)'
;MAEHLGKLPGVVHVETIPYLCRSEAFEAVRKGVKKCKGNRLVLGACTHISGQMLDELTAGVGLDPALVRVVNLREEVVWVHRDQLEKALAKAKSMLAMAIEDIRQQDCLPTSPMTVTPNALVIGGGVAGMTAALSIARHEIEVYLVEKSSELAGIAVRRRHLRVHMPVNTGVFLHLLYGVPEQRPGVAAFQGRVYVFQVAAKFR
;
A
#
# COMPACT_ATOMS: atom_id res chain seq x y z
N MET A 1 -18.94 -17.03 20.22
CA MET A 1 -17.94 -17.17 19.12
C MET A 1 -16.65 -17.80 19.63
N ALA A 2 -16.01 -17.22 20.66
CA ALA A 2 -14.77 -17.74 21.23
C ALA A 2 -14.83 -19.23 21.65
N GLU A 3 -15.88 -19.63 22.37
CA GLU A 3 -16.06 -21.04 22.79
C GLU A 3 -16.15 -22.03 21.61
N HIS A 4 -16.75 -21.61 20.49
CA HIS A 4 -16.85 -22.45 19.30
C HIS A 4 -15.50 -22.61 18.61
N LEU A 5 -14.75 -21.51 18.48
CA LEU A 5 -13.43 -21.52 17.85
C LEU A 5 -12.39 -22.26 18.71
N GLY A 6 -12.48 -22.16 20.04
CA GLY A 6 -11.58 -22.86 20.97
C GLY A 6 -11.69 -24.39 20.93
N LYS A 7 -12.76 -24.94 20.33
CA LYS A 7 -12.93 -26.38 20.11
C LYS A 7 -12.28 -26.86 18.81
N LEU A 8 -11.81 -25.95 17.94
CA LEU A 8 -11.21 -26.31 16.66
C LEU A 8 -9.77 -26.83 16.85
N PRO A 9 -9.32 -27.82 16.07
CA PRO A 9 -8.00 -28.40 16.24
C PRO A 9 -6.90 -27.38 15.93
N GLY A 10 -5.94 -27.24 16.85
CA GLY A 10 -4.82 -26.30 16.76
C GLY A 10 -5.08 -24.94 17.41
N VAL A 11 -6.30 -24.67 17.90
CA VAL A 11 -6.61 -23.42 18.60
C VAL A 11 -6.27 -23.55 20.08
N VAL A 12 -5.26 -22.82 20.54
CA VAL A 12 -4.77 -22.85 21.93
C VAL A 12 -5.34 -21.71 22.80
N HIS A 13 -5.77 -20.62 22.18
CA HIS A 13 -6.29 -19.44 22.87
C HIS A 13 -7.20 -18.64 21.93
N VAL A 14 -8.29 -18.11 22.46
CA VAL A 14 -9.18 -17.18 21.73
C VAL A 14 -9.54 -16.04 22.66
N GLU A 15 -9.34 -14.82 22.19
CA GLU A 15 -9.68 -13.60 22.94
C GLU A 15 -10.31 -12.56 22.03
N THR A 16 -11.11 -11.68 22.63
CA THR A 16 -11.68 -10.52 21.95
C THR A 16 -10.94 -9.29 22.43
N ILE A 17 -10.23 -8.62 21.53
CA ILE A 17 -9.53 -7.38 21.83
C ILE A 17 -10.21 -6.24 21.05
N PRO A 18 -10.64 -5.17 21.73
CA PRO A 18 -11.22 -4.01 21.06
C PRO A 18 -10.13 -3.24 20.31
N TYR A 19 -10.48 -2.67 19.15
CA TYR A 19 -9.63 -1.77 18.38
C TYR A 19 -8.23 -2.33 18.06
N LEU A 20 -8.19 -3.51 17.41
CA LEU A 20 -6.95 -4.18 17.01
C LEU A 20 -5.96 -3.31 16.22
N CYS A 21 -6.38 -2.20 15.60
CA CYS A 21 -5.50 -1.28 14.89
C CYS A 21 -4.73 -0.29 15.78
N ARG A 22 -4.92 -0.34 17.11
CA ARG A 22 -4.20 0.52 18.06
C ARG A 22 -2.99 -0.22 18.65
N SER A 23 -1.95 0.54 18.99
CA SER A 23 -0.70 0.00 19.56
C SER A 23 -0.92 -0.75 20.88
N GLU A 24 -1.87 -0.33 21.72
CA GLU A 24 -2.17 -1.02 22.97
C GLU A 24 -2.74 -2.42 22.73
N ALA A 25 -3.50 -2.60 21.65
CA ALA A 25 -4.04 -3.89 21.27
C ALA A 25 -2.92 -4.85 20.81
N PHE A 26 -1.88 -4.34 20.15
CA PHE A 26 -0.73 -5.16 19.77
C PHE A 26 0.01 -5.71 20.98
N GLU A 27 0.19 -4.92 22.04
CA GLU A 27 0.79 -5.42 23.28
C GLU A 27 -0.05 -6.54 23.92
N ALA A 28 -1.38 -6.40 23.91
CA ALA A 28 -2.28 -7.45 24.38
C ALA A 28 -2.12 -8.74 23.56
N VAL A 29 -2.14 -8.65 22.22
CA VAL A 29 -1.93 -9.80 21.33
C VAL A 29 -0.56 -10.42 21.57
N ARG A 30 0.50 -9.62 21.67
CA ARG A 30 1.87 -10.11 21.90
C ARG A 30 1.98 -10.89 23.21
N LYS A 31 1.36 -10.38 24.28
CA LYS A 31 1.31 -11.04 25.57
C LYS A 31 0.53 -12.35 25.51
N GLY A 32 -0.58 -12.36 24.75
CA GLY A 32 -1.38 -13.55 24.47
C GLY A 32 -0.54 -14.63 23.77
N VAL A 33 0.10 -14.30 22.65
CA VAL A 33 0.96 -15.20 21.86
C VAL A 33 2.10 -15.78 22.71
N LYS A 34 2.80 -14.94 23.48
CA LYS A 34 3.88 -15.41 24.37
C LYS A 34 3.38 -16.35 25.47
N LYS A 35 2.21 -16.06 26.05
CA LYS A 35 1.62 -16.87 27.13
C LYS A 35 1.17 -18.24 26.63
N CYS A 36 0.50 -18.30 25.48
CA CYS A 36 0.00 -19.55 24.92
C CYS A 36 1.03 -20.33 24.10
N LYS A 37 2.22 -19.75 23.86
CA LYS A 37 3.27 -20.30 22.98
C LYS A 37 2.74 -20.65 21.59
N GLY A 38 1.81 -19.83 21.09
CA GLY A 38 1.23 -19.99 19.75
C GLY A 38 2.27 -19.68 18.67
N ASN A 39 2.26 -20.46 17.59
CA ASN A 39 3.15 -20.29 16.43
C ASN A 39 2.43 -19.81 15.17
N ARG A 40 1.14 -19.47 15.28
CA ARG A 40 0.26 -18.97 14.21
C ARG A 40 -0.75 -18.00 14.82
N LEU A 41 -1.18 -17.01 14.04
CA LEU A 41 -2.13 -16.00 14.50
C LEU A 41 -3.24 -15.77 13.47
N VAL A 42 -4.50 -15.81 13.93
CA VAL A 42 -5.67 -15.44 13.12
C VAL A 42 -6.35 -14.23 13.76
N LEU A 43 -6.51 -13.15 13.01
CA LEU A 43 -7.12 -11.90 13.45
C LEU A 43 -8.46 -11.69 12.72
N GLY A 44 -9.58 -11.79 13.44
CA GLY A 44 -10.89 -11.37 12.94
C GLY A 44 -11.06 -9.86 13.08
N ALA A 45 -10.87 -9.10 12.00
CA ALA A 45 -10.81 -7.64 12.05
C ALA A 45 -11.44 -6.98 10.79
N CYS A 46 -11.07 -5.73 10.52
CA CYS A 46 -11.43 -5.03 9.29
C CYS A 46 -10.25 -4.96 8.32
N THR A 47 -10.51 -4.45 7.11
CA THR A 47 -9.49 -4.26 6.05
C THR A 47 -8.39 -3.24 6.37
N HIS A 48 -8.50 -2.49 7.47
CA HIS A 48 -7.48 -1.51 7.86
C HIS A 48 -6.24 -2.12 8.54
N ILE A 49 -6.28 -3.40 8.91
CA ILE A 49 -5.07 -4.10 9.37
C ILE A 49 -4.16 -4.32 8.16
N SER A 50 -3.15 -3.46 8.02
CA SER A 50 -2.21 -3.47 6.90
C SER A 50 -1.06 -4.47 7.11
N GLY A 51 -0.35 -4.80 6.03
CA GLY A 51 0.88 -5.62 6.11
C GLY A 51 1.91 -5.02 7.07
N GLN A 52 2.16 -3.71 6.99
CA GLN A 52 3.08 -3.01 7.89
C GLN A 52 2.67 -3.16 9.37
N MET A 53 1.38 -3.06 9.67
CA MET A 53 0.87 -3.28 11.04
C MET A 53 1.10 -4.71 11.52
N LEU A 54 0.95 -5.70 10.64
CA LEU A 54 1.25 -7.09 10.96
C LEU A 54 2.75 -7.29 11.20
N ASP A 55 3.61 -6.72 10.35
CA ASP A 55 5.07 -6.78 10.51
C ASP A 55 5.50 -6.19 11.85
N GLU A 56 4.94 -5.05 12.23
CA GLU A 56 5.17 -4.44 13.54
C GLU A 56 4.70 -5.36 14.68
N LEU A 57 3.49 -5.94 14.57
CA LEU A 57 2.94 -6.83 15.58
C LEU A 57 3.82 -8.09 15.76
N THR A 58 4.24 -8.72 14.66
CA THR A 58 4.95 -10.00 14.65
C THR A 58 6.43 -9.86 15.03
N ALA A 59 7.08 -8.76 14.68
CA ALA A 59 8.47 -8.47 15.06
C ALA A 59 8.70 -8.55 16.58
N GLY A 60 7.70 -8.19 17.40
CA GLY A 60 7.79 -8.23 18.87
C GLY A 60 7.62 -9.62 19.51
N VAL A 61 7.22 -10.63 18.73
CA VAL A 61 6.92 -12.00 19.22
C VAL A 61 7.69 -13.10 18.50
N GLY A 62 8.46 -12.78 17.45
CA GLY A 62 9.21 -13.78 16.69
C GLY A 62 8.30 -14.69 15.86
N LEU A 63 7.14 -14.19 15.46
CA LEU A 63 6.25 -14.87 14.53
C LEU A 63 6.60 -14.42 13.10
N ASP A 64 6.57 -15.32 12.13
CA ASP A 64 6.71 -14.92 10.73
C ASP A 64 5.41 -14.25 10.24
N PRO A 65 5.44 -13.09 9.56
CA PRO A 65 4.25 -12.46 8.98
C PRO A 65 3.42 -13.39 8.08
N ALA A 66 4.05 -14.35 7.41
CA ALA A 66 3.36 -15.36 6.61
C ALA A 66 2.44 -16.26 7.46
N LEU A 67 2.78 -16.47 8.74
CA LEU A 67 2.00 -17.25 9.70
C LEU A 67 0.94 -16.41 10.44
N VAL A 68 0.55 -15.29 9.85
CA VAL A 68 -0.58 -14.46 10.29
C VAL A 68 -1.65 -14.37 9.21
N ARG A 69 -2.91 -14.59 9.59
CA ARG A 69 -4.06 -14.41 8.70
C ARG A 69 -5.04 -13.40 9.28
N VAL A 70 -5.42 -12.42 8.48
CA VAL A 70 -6.52 -11.48 8.81
C VAL A 70 -7.78 -11.95 8.10
N VAL A 71 -8.86 -12.07 8.86
CA VAL A 71 -10.20 -12.40 8.38
C VAL A 71 -11.07 -11.15 8.48
N ASN A 72 -11.62 -10.72 7.35
CA ASN A 72 -12.46 -9.54 7.27
C ASN A 72 -13.86 -9.84 7.83
N LEU A 73 -14.10 -9.44 9.07
CA LEU A 73 -15.39 -9.59 9.73
C LEU A 73 -16.24 -8.32 9.67
N ARG A 74 -15.66 -7.16 9.33
CA ARG A 74 -16.42 -5.90 9.33
C ARG A 74 -17.09 -5.65 7.99
N GLU A 75 -16.30 -5.44 6.94
CA GLU A 75 -16.81 -5.11 5.62
C GLU A 75 -17.56 -6.30 4.99
N GLU A 76 -17.07 -7.53 5.18
CA GLU A 76 -17.65 -8.73 4.55
C GLU A 76 -18.73 -9.44 5.36
N VAL A 77 -18.85 -9.13 6.66
CA VAL A 77 -19.81 -9.81 7.54
C VAL A 77 -20.72 -8.81 8.24
N VAL A 78 -20.23 -8.03 9.19
CA VAL A 78 -21.09 -7.18 10.04
C VAL A 78 -21.83 -6.11 9.24
N TRP A 79 -21.16 -5.40 8.33
CA TRP A 79 -21.77 -4.26 7.64
C TRP A 79 -22.81 -4.64 6.60
N VAL A 80 -22.70 -5.83 6.01
CA VAL A 80 -23.62 -6.31 4.96
C VAL A 80 -24.69 -7.26 5.50
N HIS A 81 -24.65 -7.63 6.77
CA HIS A 81 -25.65 -8.47 7.45
C HIS A 81 -26.20 -7.81 8.74
N ARG A 82 -26.33 -6.47 8.78
CA ARG A 82 -26.69 -5.71 9.99
C ARG A 82 -27.98 -6.21 10.66
N ASP A 83 -28.96 -6.57 9.86
CA ASP A 83 -30.29 -7.02 10.34
C ASP A 83 -30.40 -8.55 10.46
N GLN A 84 -29.30 -9.27 10.25
CA GLN A 84 -29.28 -10.74 10.17
C GLN A 84 -28.17 -11.32 11.06
N LEU A 85 -28.21 -10.99 12.36
CA LEU A 85 -27.17 -11.34 13.33
C LEU A 85 -26.80 -12.83 13.36
N GLU A 86 -27.80 -13.72 13.31
CA GLU A 86 -27.55 -15.17 13.29
C GLU A 86 -26.79 -15.63 12.03
N LYS A 87 -27.14 -15.09 10.86
CA LYS A 87 -26.44 -15.37 9.60
C LYS A 87 -25.04 -14.76 9.60
N ALA A 88 -24.90 -13.55 10.14
CA ALA A 88 -23.61 -12.88 10.30
C ALA A 88 -22.67 -13.71 11.19
N LEU A 89 -23.17 -14.19 12.33
CA LEU A 89 -22.40 -15.02 13.26
C LEU A 89 -22.03 -16.38 12.63
N ALA A 90 -22.94 -17.02 11.91
CA ALA A 90 -22.66 -18.26 11.20
C ALA A 90 -21.55 -18.05 10.15
N LYS A 91 -21.66 -16.99 9.32
CA LYS A 91 -20.65 -16.64 8.33
C LYS A 91 -19.29 -16.34 8.96
N ALA A 92 -19.24 -15.54 10.04
CA ALA A 92 -18.02 -15.22 10.76
C ALA A 92 -17.31 -16.47 11.30
N LYS A 93 -18.07 -17.39 11.92
CA LYS A 93 -17.55 -18.67 12.41
C LYS A 93 -16.94 -19.49 11.27
N SER A 94 -17.64 -19.62 10.15
CA SER A 94 -17.15 -20.35 8.99
C SER A 94 -15.88 -19.73 8.40
N MET A 95 -15.83 -18.41 8.25
CA MET A 95 -14.65 -17.71 7.73
C MET A 95 -13.43 -17.86 8.64
N LEU A 96 -13.62 -17.74 9.95
CA LEU A 96 -12.54 -17.97 10.91
C LEU A 96 -12.08 -19.43 10.93
N ALA A 97 -13.01 -20.38 10.86
CA ALA A 97 -12.67 -21.81 10.80
C ALA A 97 -11.87 -22.15 9.53
N MET A 98 -12.25 -21.61 8.38
CA MET A 98 -11.49 -21.76 7.14
C MET A 98 -10.08 -21.17 7.26
N ALA A 99 -9.94 -19.97 7.83
CA ALA A 99 -8.64 -19.34 8.03
C ALA A 99 -7.74 -20.10 9.02
N ILE A 100 -8.33 -20.67 10.07
CA ILE A 100 -7.62 -21.51 11.04
C ILE A 100 -7.10 -22.78 10.38
N GLU A 101 -7.92 -23.44 9.55
CA GLU A 101 -7.50 -24.66 8.85
C GLU A 101 -6.43 -24.37 7.79
N ASP A 102 -6.60 -23.31 7.00
CA ASP A 102 -5.62 -22.83 6.00
C ASP A 102 -4.24 -22.59 6.65
N ILE A 103 -4.21 -21.76 7.68
CA ILE A 103 -2.95 -21.37 8.31
C ILE A 103 -2.27 -22.55 9.01
N ARG A 104 -3.04 -23.53 9.53
CA ARG A 104 -2.49 -24.72 10.19
C ARG A 104 -1.66 -25.57 9.24
N GLN A 105 -2.03 -25.60 7.96
CA GLN A 105 -1.32 -26.33 6.90
C GLN A 105 -0.24 -25.49 6.23
N GLN A 106 -0.18 -24.19 6.52
CA GLN A 106 0.78 -23.29 5.91
C GLN A 106 2.17 -23.45 6.54
N ASP A 107 3.17 -23.65 5.69
CA ASP A 107 4.58 -23.62 6.05
C ASP A 107 5.15 -22.20 5.99
N CYS A 108 6.20 -21.97 6.77
CA CYS A 108 6.97 -20.72 6.73
C CYS A 108 7.84 -20.73 5.48
N LEU A 109 7.48 -19.94 4.47
CA LEU A 109 8.29 -19.80 3.27
C LEU A 109 9.40 -18.77 3.50
N PRO A 110 10.65 -19.04 3.09
CA PRO A 110 11.72 -18.07 3.19
C PRO A 110 11.40 -16.86 2.31
N THR A 111 11.55 -15.66 2.86
CA THR A 111 11.50 -14.43 2.08
C THR A 111 12.76 -14.34 1.20
N SER A 112 12.58 -14.13 -0.09
CA SER A 112 13.70 -13.90 -1.01
C SER A 112 13.92 -12.40 -1.12
N PRO A 113 15.13 -11.88 -0.84
CA PRO A 113 15.42 -10.47 -1.05
C PRO A 113 15.29 -10.17 -2.54
N MET A 114 14.41 -9.23 -2.89
CA MET A 114 14.31 -8.72 -4.25
C MET A 114 15.24 -7.52 -4.40
N THR A 115 16.07 -7.55 -5.42
CA THR A 115 16.89 -6.39 -5.80
C THR A 115 16.02 -5.34 -6.47
N VAL A 116 16.04 -4.12 -5.95
CA VAL A 116 15.37 -2.98 -6.57
C VAL A 116 16.37 -2.24 -7.44
N THR A 117 16.07 -2.09 -8.73
CA THR A 117 16.84 -1.21 -9.61
C THR A 117 16.58 0.25 -9.20
N PRO A 118 17.60 1.07 -8.95
CA PRO A 118 17.43 2.45 -8.46
C PRO A 118 17.06 3.41 -9.60
N ASN A 119 15.96 3.11 -10.29
CA ASN A 119 15.36 3.97 -11.30
C ASN A 119 13.84 4.05 -11.12
N ALA A 120 13.23 5.09 -11.70
CA ALA A 120 11.81 5.33 -11.61
C ALA A 120 11.21 5.65 -12.99
N LEU A 121 9.97 5.24 -13.23
CA LEU A 121 9.19 5.60 -14.40
C LEU A 121 8.03 6.49 -13.97
N VAL A 122 7.95 7.68 -14.56
CA VAL A 122 6.84 8.62 -14.38
C VAL A 122 6.04 8.68 -15.68
N ILE A 123 4.75 8.41 -15.60
CA ILE A 123 3.84 8.45 -16.74
C ILE A 123 2.96 9.71 -16.64
N GLY A 124 3.10 10.58 -17.63
CA GLY A 124 2.41 11.86 -17.75
C GLY A 124 3.31 13.05 -17.39
N GLY A 125 3.64 13.86 -18.38
CA GLY A 125 4.43 15.09 -18.28
C GLY A 125 3.65 16.32 -17.80
N GLY A 126 2.52 16.13 -17.10
CA GLY A 126 1.79 17.23 -16.46
C GLY A 126 2.54 17.81 -15.26
N VAL A 127 1.99 18.87 -14.64
CA VAL A 127 2.59 19.51 -13.45
C VAL A 127 2.91 18.49 -12.33
N ALA A 128 1.99 17.57 -12.05
CA ALA A 128 2.19 16.53 -11.03
C ALA A 128 3.34 15.57 -11.40
N GLY A 129 3.39 15.08 -12.64
CA GLY A 129 4.43 14.15 -13.07
C GLY A 129 5.81 14.80 -13.16
N MET A 130 5.91 16.03 -13.67
CA MET A 130 7.17 16.76 -13.66
C MET A 130 7.65 17.03 -12.22
N THR A 131 6.75 17.38 -11.31
CA THR A 131 7.09 17.59 -9.89
C THR A 131 7.58 16.30 -9.23
N ALA A 132 6.92 15.17 -9.52
CA ALA A 132 7.35 13.86 -9.04
C ALA A 132 8.72 13.46 -9.62
N ALA A 133 8.92 13.61 -10.92
CA ALA A 133 10.17 13.29 -11.60
C ALA A 133 11.34 14.11 -11.05
N LEU A 134 11.15 15.44 -10.86
CA LEU A 134 12.17 16.28 -10.28
C LEU A 134 12.47 15.94 -8.81
N SER A 135 11.43 15.63 -8.03
CA SER A 135 11.60 15.22 -6.63
C SER A 135 12.41 13.94 -6.52
N ILE A 136 12.15 12.95 -7.38
CA ILE A 136 12.90 11.68 -7.42
C ILE A 136 14.33 11.92 -7.90
N ALA A 137 14.53 12.69 -8.96
CA ALA A 137 15.84 13.00 -9.53
C ALA A 137 16.77 13.73 -8.55
N ARG A 138 16.22 14.56 -7.64
CA ARG A 138 16.97 15.23 -6.56
C ARG A 138 17.61 14.26 -5.56
N HIS A 139 17.11 13.03 -5.49
CA HIS A 139 17.69 11.95 -4.70
C HIS A 139 18.66 11.07 -5.51
N GLU A 140 19.15 11.59 -6.64
CA GLU A 140 20.12 10.91 -7.54
C GLU A 140 19.60 9.60 -8.15
N ILE A 141 18.28 9.39 -8.14
CA ILE A 141 17.60 8.27 -8.78
C ILE A 141 17.34 8.60 -10.24
N GLU A 142 17.65 7.67 -11.15
CA GLU A 142 17.41 7.84 -12.59
C GLU A 142 15.90 7.81 -12.88
N VAL A 143 15.38 8.78 -13.65
CA VAL A 143 13.93 8.88 -13.91
C VAL A 143 13.62 8.87 -15.39
N TYR A 144 12.70 8.02 -15.82
CA TYR A 144 12.14 8.02 -17.17
C TYR A 144 10.78 8.73 -17.11
N LEU A 145 10.60 9.85 -17.81
CA LEU A 145 9.33 10.57 -17.92
C LEU A 145 8.71 10.33 -19.28
N VAL A 146 7.53 9.72 -19.34
CA VAL A 146 6.82 9.43 -20.59
C VAL A 146 5.61 10.35 -20.71
N GLU A 147 5.51 11.11 -21.79
CA GLU A 147 4.35 11.95 -22.09
C GLU A 147 3.75 11.56 -23.45
N LYS A 148 2.42 11.53 -23.52
CA LYS A 148 1.67 11.20 -24.75
C LYS A 148 1.67 12.36 -25.76
N SER A 149 1.74 13.59 -25.27
CA SER A 149 1.64 14.82 -26.05
C SER A 149 3.01 15.32 -26.49
N SER A 150 3.04 16.18 -27.50
CA SER A 150 4.26 16.89 -27.91
C SER A 150 4.71 17.96 -26.92
N GLU A 151 3.88 18.30 -25.94
CA GLU A 151 4.13 19.35 -24.95
C GLU A 151 4.02 18.79 -23.52
N LEU A 152 4.94 19.23 -22.66
CA LEU A 152 4.87 18.99 -21.21
C LEU A 152 3.91 19.99 -20.53
N ALA A 153 3.76 19.90 -19.21
CA ALA A 153 2.85 20.68 -18.36
C ALA A 153 1.34 20.38 -18.51
N GLY A 154 0.93 19.58 -19.49
CA GLY A 154 -0.44 19.06 -19.61
C GLY A 154 -1.49 20.17 -19.70
N ILE A 155 -2.55 20.10 -18.88
CA ILE A 155 -3.64 21.10 -18.90
C ILE A 155 -3.14 22.52 -18.54
N ALA A 156 -2.04 22.64 -17.79
CA ALA A 156 -1.51 23.94 -17.39
C ALA A 156 -1.06 24.80 -18.58
N VAL A 157 -0.62 24.19 -19.69
CA VAL A 157 -0.29 24.93 -20.93
C VAL A 157 -1.52 25.61 -21.53
N ARG A 158 -2.70 25.00 -21.37
CA ARG A 158 -3.96 25.48 -21.96
C ARG A 158 -4.71 26.48 -21.07
N ARG A 159 -4.32 26.65 -19.80
CA ARG A 159 -5.00 27.54 -18.84
C ARG A 159 -4.12 28.73 -18.49
N ARG A 160 -4.32 29.84 -19.20
CA ARG A 160 -3.63 31.14 -18.96
C ARG A 160 -3.93 31.80 -17.61
N HIS A 161 -4.96 31.34 -16.89
CA HIS A 161 -5.44 31.94 -15.63
C HIS A 161 -5.63 30.87 -14.55
N LEU A 162 -4.55 30.20 -14.15
CA LEU A 162 -4.56 29.49 -12.87
C LEU A 162 -4.56 30.54 -11.77
N ARG A 163 -5.72 30.75 -11.12
CA ARG A 163 -5.81 31.54 -9.88
C ARG A 163 -5.12 30.76 -8.76
N VAL A 164 -3.80 30.80 -8.72
CA VAL A 164 -3.01 30.40 -7.56
C VAL A 164 -2.89 31.65 -6.70
N HIS A 165 -3.37 31.61 -5.45
CA HIS A 165 -3.19 32.70 -4.49
C HIS A 165 -1.78 32.63 -3.87
N MET A 166 -0.80 32.69 -4.76
CA MET A 166 0.64 32.84 -4.53
C MET A 166 1.15 33.64 -5.72
N PRO A 167 2.07 34.61 -5.57
CA PRO A 167 2.58 35.38 -6.69
C PRO A 167 3.61 34.52 -7.44
N VAL A 168 3.16 33.43 -8.05
CA VAL A 168 3.98 32.63 -8.96
C VAL A 168 3.34 32.75 -10.32
N ASN A 169 3.87 33.70 -11.08
CA ASN A 169 3.61 33.80 -12.50
C ASN A 169 3.78 32.40 -13.11
N THR A 170 2.77 31.89 -13.81
CA THR A 170 2.79 30.51 -14.34
C THR A 170 3.98 30.31 -15.29
N GLY A 171 4.42 31.39 -15.94
CA GLY A 171 5.68 31.43 -16.69
C GLY A 171 6.93 31.24 -15.82
N VAL A 172 6.94 31.70 -14.57
CA VAL A 172 8.05 31.54 -13.61
C VAL A 172 8.04 30.16 -12.96
N PHE A 173 6.89 29.54 -12.73
CA PHE A 173 6.82 28.14 -12.26
C PHE A 173 7.26 27.15 -13.36
N LEU A 174 6.92 27.43 -14.62
CA LEU A 174 7.58 26.78 -15.74
C LEU A 174 9.07 27.16 -15.77
N HIS A 175 9.49 28.42 -15.73
CA HIS A 175 10.92 28.78 -15.84
C HIS A 175 11.82 28.24 -14.70
N LEU A 176 11.28 28.05 -13.49
CA LEU A 176 12.00 27.43 -12.35
C LEU A 176 12.10 25.90 -12.47
N LEU A 177 11.13 25.25 -13.13
CA LEU A 177 11.21 23.83 -13.48
C LEU A 177 12.00 23.62 -14.79
N TYR A 178 11.96 24.58 -15.70
CA TYR A 178 12.61 24.65 -17.01
C TYR A 178 13.91 25.45 -16.91
N GLY A 179 14.82 25.08 -16.00
CA GLY A 179 16.24 25.33 -16.27
C GLY A 179 16.56 24.69 -17.61
N VAL A 180 16.61 25.51 -18.67
CA VAL A 180 16.41 25.10 -20.07
C VAL A 180 17.35 23.95 -20.46
N PRO A 181 16.86 22.77 -20.84
CA PRO A 181 17.58 21.89 -21.74
C PRO A 181 17.15 22.22 -23.17
N GLU A 182 18.15 22.31 -24.04
CA GLU A 182 18.00 22.31 -25.49
C GLU A 182 16.94 21.28 -25.92
N GLN A 183 15.89 21.71 -26.61
CA GLN A 183 14.91 20.80 -27.21
C GLN A 183 15.59 20.05 -28.36
N ARG A 184 16.09 18.85 -28.08
CA ARG A 184 16.44 17.87 -29.11
C ARG A 184 15.29 16.87 -29.26
N PRO A 185 15.02 16.39 -30.47
CA PRO A 185 14.06 15.30 -30.66
C PRO A 185 14.59 14.07 -29.91
N GLY A 186 13.90 13.64 -28.86
CA GLY A 186 14.02 12.29 -28.31
C GLY A 186 14.43 12.14 -26.84
N VAL A 187 15.16 13.07 -26.22
CA VAL A 187 15.55 13.00 -24.79
C VAL A 187 15.98 14.39 -24.28
N ALA A 188 15.49 14.83 -23.12
CA ALA A 188 16.04 15.99 -22.40
C ALA A 188 16.39 15.60 -20.96
N ALA A 189 17.68 15.71 -20.59
CA ALA A 189 18.23 15.37 -19.29
C ALA A 189 18.28 16.58 -18.34
N PHE A 190 17.80 16.39 -17.10
CA PHE A 190 18.00 17.32 -15.99
C PHE A 190 19.09 16.78 -15.04
N GLN A 191 19.69 17.64 -14.20
CA GLN A 191 20.69 17.21 -13.21
C GLN A 191 20.03 16.25 -12.20
N GLY A 192 20.48 14.99 -12.21
CA GLY A 192 19.68 13.81 -11.85
C GLY A 192 18.93 13.31 -13.08
N ARG A 193 19.50 12.34 -13.82
CA ARG A 193 19.15 12.04 -15.22
C ARG A 193 17.65 11.73 -15.41
N VAL A 194 16.87 12.73 -15.82
CA VAL A 194 15.49 12.55 -16.27
C VAL A 194 15.51 12.30 -17.78
N TYR A 195 14.89 11.26 -18.30
CA TYR A 195 14.80 11.01 -19.75
C TYR A 195 13.35 11.18 -20.19
N VAL A 196 13.11 12.16 -21.07
CA VAL A 196 11.76 12.44 -21.57
C VAL A 196 11.51 11.68 -22.87
N PHE A 197 10.50 10.80 -22.89
CA PHE A 197 10.06 10.10 -24.09
C PHE A 197 8.68 10.62 -24.51
N GLN A 198 8.56 10.98 -25.78
CA GLN A 198 7.28 11.29 -26.41
C GLN A 198 6.81 10.09 -27.22
N VAL A 199 5.69 9.50 -26.82
CA VAL A 199 5.12 8.36 -27.54
C VAL A 199 3.97 8.85 -28.40
N ALA A 200 4.20 8.94 -29.71
CA ALA A 200 3.17 9.23 -30.68
C ALA A 200 2.23 8.02 -30.80
N ALA A 201 1.06 8.08 -30.16
CA ALA A 201 0.04 7.05 -30.30
C ALA A 201 -0.66 7.19 -31.66
N LYS A 202 -0.16 6.49 -32.70
CA LYS A 202 -1.00 6.09 -33.84
C LYS A 202 -1.73 4.80 -33.46
N PHE A 203 -2.84 4.92 -32.75
CA PHE A 203 -3.81 3.82 -32.71
C PHE A 203 -4.40 3.69 -34.12
N ARG A 204 -4.18 2.55 -34.77
CA ARG A 204 -4.92 2.11 -35.96
C ARG A 204 -6.29 1.61 -35.53
#